data_AF-A0A371B4D5-F1
#
_entry.id   AF-A0A371B4D5-F1
#
_cell.length_a   1.000
_cell.length_b   1.000
_cell.length_c   1.000
_cell.angle_alpha   90.00
_cell.angle_beta   90.00
_cell.angle_gamma   90.00
#
_symmetry.space_group_name_H-M   'P 1'
#
loop_
_entity.id
_entity.type
_entity.pdbx_description
1 polymer ?
#
loop_
_entity_poly.entity_id
_entity_poly.type
_entity_poly.pdbx_seq_one_letter_code
_entity_poly.pdbx_strand_id
1 'polypeptide(L)'
;MKHTPVLFAEGFLFPEAPRWHAGRGQFIVSDIDRGQVFAVSADGQRQQVYQGPDWVSGTAFENDKTLLVTNARSRGLVRVQLDQPDAVPEMIASLAEIAPYGINDMVRTASGVCFIDTVSFDFVAYARGEGTAQPSALARVDADGRVSVATTEVNFPNGMVITPDGKRLLVADSLDQCIHAFALAADGTLSQRTCFAALPGEMPDGMCLDASGAVWVAGHGRVVRVAEGGAVLEEVDMGTTLATAVALGGADGRTLLITASDSYDRSVMAGNPTGRLFTVHVDVPGAGLPSVY
;
A
#
# COMPACT_ATOMS: atom_id res chain seq x y z
N MET A 1 -11.20 13.97 -15.67
CA MET A 1 -11.07 13.06 -16.84
C MET A 1 -11.53 11.67 -16.43
N LYS A 2 -12.02 10.83 -17.37
CA LYS A 2 -12.37 9.43 -17.08
C LYS A 2 -11.51 8.49 -17.92
N HIS A 3 -11.00 7.45 -17.29
CA HIS A 3 -10.15 6.43 -17.90
C HIS A 3 -10.81 5.06 -17.86
N THR A 4 -10.45 4.21 -18.83
CA THR A 4 -10.83 2.80 -18.85
C THR A 4 -9.59 1.94 -18.61
N PRO A 5 -9.58 1.09 -17.57
CA PRO A 5 -8.42 0.26 -17.27
C PRO A 5 -8.27 -0.88 -18.29
N VAL A 6 -7.03 -1.24 -18.60
CA VAL A 6 -6.69 -2.39 -19.45
C VAL A 6 -6.12 -3.50 -18.58
N LEU A 7 -6.61 -4.74 -18.75
CA LEU A 7 -6.07 -5.91 -18.07
C LEU A 7 -4.58 -6.07 -18.41
N PHE A 8 -3.76 -6.17 -17.37
CA PHE A 8 -2.30 -6.25 -17.49
C PHE A 8 -1.76 -7.62 -17.09
N ALA A 9 -2.23 -8.17 -15.96
CA ALA A 9 -1.88 -9.51 -15.50
C ALA A 9 -3.00 -10.10 -14.65
N GLU A 10 -3.05 -11.42 -14.53
CA GLU A 10 -4.11 -12.14 -13.81
C GLU A 10 -3.60 -13.34 -13.02
N GLY A 11 -4.50 -14.00 -12.30
CA GLY A 11 -4.22 -15.20 -11.52
C GLY A 11 -3.64 -14.92 -10.12
N PHE A 12 -3.83 -13.72 -9.60
CA PHE A 12 -3.57 -13.37 -8.21
C PHE A 12 -4.76 -13.79 -7.33
N LEU A 13 -4.56 -13.92 -6.02
CA LEU A 13 -5.66 -14.14 -5.09
C LEU A 13 -6.22 -12.79 -4.61
N PHE A 14 -5.40 -11.98 -3.95
CA PHE A 14 -5.76 -10.64 -3.48
C PHE A 14 -4.54 -9.71 -3.60
N PRO A 15 -4.27 -9.18 -4.81
CA PRO A 15 -3.10 -8.37 -5.07
C PRO A 15 -3.22 -6.99 -4.40
N GLU A 16 -2.11 -6.48 -3.88
CA GLU A 16 -2.03 -5.31 -3.02
C GLU A 16 -0.62 -4.68 -3.03
N ALA A 17 -0.52 -3.51 -2.40
CA ALA A 17 0.73 -2.78 -2.17
C ALA A 17 1.69 -2.74 -3.37
N PRO A 18 1.22 -2.38 -4.59
CA PRO A 18 2.09 -2.27 -5.75
C PRO A 18 3.15 -1.18 -5.53
N ARG A 19 4.37 -1.41 -6.00
CA ARG A 19 5.50 -0.47 -5.96
C ARG A 19 6.27 -0.50 -7.27
N TRP A 20 6.78 0.63 -7.75
CA TRP A 20 7.63 0.67 -8.94
C TRP A 20 9.12 0.64 -8.59
N HIS A 21 9.91 -0.15 -9.32
CA HIS A 21 11.36 -0.18 -9.22
C HIS A 21 12.02 0.19 -10.57
N ALA A 22 12.35 1.47 -10.76
CA ALA A 22 12.94 1.97 -12.01
C ALA A 22 14.22 1.25 -12.42
N GLY A 23 15.16 1.02 -11.49
CA GLY A 23 16.41 0.31 -11.76
C GLY A 23 16.24 -1.12 -12.29
N ARG A 24 15.07 -1.74 -12.08
CA ARG A 24 14.72 -3.08 -12.59
C ARG A 24 13.70 -3.05 -13.71
N GLY A 25 13.00 -1.94 -13.91
CA GLY A 25 11.90 -1.82 -14.87
C GLY A 25 10.71 -2.73 -14.54
N GLN A 26 10.42 -2.93 -13.25
CA GLN A 26 9.42 -3.88 -12.76
C GLN A 26 8.56 -3.27 -11.66
N PHE A 27 7.31 -3.75 -11.55
CA PHE A 27 6.49 -3.55 -10.37
C PHE A 27 6.75 -4.66 -9.35
N ILE A 28 6.71 -4.33 -8.05
CA ILE A 28 6.62 -5.28 -6.95
C ILE A 28 5.18 -5.26 -6.44
N VAL A 29 4.56 -6.41 -6.28
CA VAL A 29 3.15 -6.55 -5.87
C VAL A 29 3.02 -7.66 -4.85
N SER A 30 2.33 -7.39 -3.74
CA SER A 30 1.98 -8.39 -2.74
C SER A 30 0.69 -9.09 -3.14
N ASP A 31 0.56 -10.37 -2.80
CA ASP A 31 -0.67 -11.17 -2.91
C ASP A 31 -1.01 -11.66 -1.49
N ILE A 32 -1.86 -10.90 -0.79
CA ILE A 32 -1.94 -10.93 0.68
C ILE A 32 -2.27 -12.32 1.19
N ASP A 33 -3.43 -12.83 0.78
CA ASP A 33 -3.97 -14.09 1.28
C ASP A 33 -3.16 -15.29 0.79
N ARG A 34 -2.33 -15.11 -0.25
CA ARG A 34 -1.39 -16.13 -0.73
C ARG A 34 -0.03 -16.08 0.00
N GLY A 35 0.25 -14.99 0.72
CA GLY A 35 1.52 -14.81 1.44
C GLY A 35 2.70 -14.65 0.51
N GLN A 36 2.51 -14.11 -0.70
CA GLN A 36 3.55 -14.03 -1.72
C GLN A 36 3.79 -12.60 -2.17
N VAL A 37 5.04 -12.26 -2.49
CA VAL A 37 5.39 -11.02 -3.19
C VAL A 37 5.94 -11.40 -4.56
N PHE A 38 5.48 -10.69 -5.58
CA PHE A 38 5.87 -10.89 -6.97
C PHE A 38 6.57 -9.66 -7.52
N ALA A 39 7.63 -9.88 -8.30
CA ALA A 39 8.08 -8.92 -9.30
C ALA A 39 7.28 -9.16 -10.59
N VAL A 40 6.75 -8.10 -11.20
CA VAL A 40 5.96 -8.12 -12.42
C VAL A 40 6.66 -7.26 -13.47
N SER A 41 7.09 -7.87 -14.57
CA SER A 41 7.74 -7.18 -15.69
C SER A 41 6.77 -6.42 -16.56
N ALA A 42 7.30 -5.55 -17.42
CA ALA A 42 6.52 -4.68 -18.32
C ALA A 42 5.60 -5.44 -19.30
N ASP A 43 5.82 -6.73 -19.52
CA ASP A 43 5.00 -7.63 -20.33
C ASP A 43 3.98 -8.44 -19.49
N GLY A 44 3.84 -8.14 -18.21
CA GLY A 44 2.89 -8.78 -17.29
C GLY A 44 3.36 -10.14 -16.74
N GLN A 45 4.59 -10.60 -17.06
CA GLN A 45 5.13 -11.82 -16.46
C GLN A 45 5.46 -11.59 -14.99
N ARG A 46 5.12 -12.57 -14.15
CA ARG A 46 5.34 -12.52 -12.70
C ARG A 46 6.39 -13.53 -12.25
N GLN A 47 7.26 -13.09 -11.36
CA GLN A 47 8.25 -13.92 -10.68
C GLN A 47 8.06 -13.74 -9.18
N GLN A 48 7.88 -14.83 -8.45
CA GLN A 48 7.84 -14.77 -6.99
C GLN A 48 9.22 -14.36 -6.46
N VAL A 49 9.26 -13.32 -5.62
CA VAL A 49 10.47 -12.84 -4.96
C VAL A 49 10.47 -13.09 -3.45
N TYR A 50 9.31 -13.40 -2.88
CA TYR A 50 9.18 -13.74 -1.46
C TYR A 50 8.00 -14.68 -1.21
N GLN A 51 8.19 -15.62 -0.28
CA GLN A 51 7.14 -16.42 0.35
C GLN A 51 7.16 -16.14 1.86
N GLY A 52 6.09 -15.53 2.36
CA GLY A 52 5.88 -15.32 3.79
C GLY A 52 5.44 -16.59 4.51
N PRO A 53 5.59 -16.62 5.85
CA PRO A 53 5.06 -17.69 6.69
C PRO A 53 3.54 -17.62 6.87
N ASP A 54 2.95 -16.47 6.54
CA ASP A 54 1.52 -16.17 6.59
C ASP A 54 1.18 -15.14 5.51
N TRP A 55 0.26 -14.21 5.77
CA TRP A 55 -0.09 -13.15 4.84
C TRP A 55 1.05 -12.13 4.72
N VAL A 56 1.22 -11.55 3.54
CA VAL A 56 2.19 -10.48 3.29
C VAL A 56 1.47 -9.26 2.74
N SER A 57 1.79 -8.05 3.15
CA SER A 57 1.05 -6.87 2.69
C SER A 57 1.97 -5.76 2.21
N GLY A 58 2.28 -4.78 3.06
CA GLY A 58 3.14 -3.65 2.73
C GLY A 58 4.54 -4.05 2.30
N THR A 59 5.06 -3.30 1.33
CA THR A 59 6.47 -3.38 0.90
C THR A 59 7.10 -2.01 0.74
N ALA A 60 8.41 -1.93 0.99
CA ALA A 60 9.21 -0.73 0.74
C ALA A 60 10.65 -1.11 0.36
N PHE A 61 11.26 -0.34 -0.54
CA PHE A 61 12.66 -0.55 -0.90
C PHE A 61 13.59 0.03 0.16
N GLU A 62 14.55 -0.78 0.62
CA GLU A 62 15.68 -0.29 1.39
C GLU A 62 16.80 0.20 0.47
N ASN A 63 17.00 -0.49 -0.66
CA ASN A 63 17.91 -0.16 -1.76
C ASN A 63 17.53 -0.99 -3.01
N ASP A 64 18.29 -0.87 -4.11
CA ASP A 64 18.03 -1.55 -5.40
C ASP A 64 18.00 -3.09 -5.35
N LYS A 65 18.46 -3.68 -4.25
CA LYS A 65 18.60 -5.13 -4.05
C LYS A 65 17.83 -5.65 -2.86
N THR A 66 17.28 -4.77 -2.03
CA THR A 66 16.73 -5.16 -0.74
C THR A 66 15.34 -4.58 -0.55
N LEU A 67 14.38 -5.47 -0.33
CA LEU A 67 12.98 -5.17 -0.07
C LEU A 67 12.68 -5.41 1.41
N LEU A 68 11.94 -4.50 2.03
CA LEU A 68 11.29 -4.74 3.31
C LEU A 68 9.85 -5.19 3.06
N VAL A 69 9.40 -6.19 3.83
CA VAL A 69 8.06 -6.77 3.70
C VAL A 69 7.42 -6.91 5.08
N THR A 70 6.13 -6.58 5.19
CA THR A 70 5.33 -6.87 6.37
C THR A 70 4.72 -8.27 6.25
N ASN A 71 5.01 -9.14 7.21
CA ASN A 71 4.27 -10.38 7.42
C ASN A 71 3.08 -10.06 8.34
N ALA A 72 1.90 -9.98 7.75
CA ALA A 72 0.73 -9.33 8.32
C ALA A 72 0.20 -10.03 9.58
N ARG A 73 0.15 -11.37 9.59
CA ARG A 73 -0.41 -12.14 10.71
C ARG A 73 0.63 -12.58 11.73
N SER A 74 1.90 -12.73 11.38
CA SER A 74 2.97 -12.89 12.38
C SER A 74 3.43 -11.55 12.95
N ARG A 75 3.06 -10.43 12.31
CA ARG A 75 3.40 -9.04 12.66
C ARG A 75 4.91 -8.78 12.64
N GLY A 76 5.59 -9.36 11.64
CA GLY A 76 7.02 -9.18 11.47
C GLY A 76 7.36 -8.26 10.32
N LEU A 77 8.26 -7.31 10.55
CA LEU A 77 8.98 -6.63 9.48
C LEU A 77 10.22 -7.44 9.14
N VAL A 78 10.34 -7.87 7.88
CA VAL A 78 11.47 -8.66 7.39
C VAL A 78 12.19 -7.98 6.23
N ARG A 79 13.47 -8.28 6.08
CA ARG A 79 14.30 -7.87 4.95
C ARG A 79 14.52 -9.04 4.00
N VAL A 80 14.25 -8.83 2.71
CA VAL A 80 14.32 -9.81 1.63
C VAL A 80 15.30 -9.34 0.57
N GLN A 81 16.19 -10.23 0.12
CA GLN A 81 17.18 -9.93 -0.93
C GLN A 81 16.62 -10.29 -2.31
N LEU A 82 16.38 -9.27 -3.14
CA LEU A 82 15.80 -9.40 -4.48
C LEU A 82 16.74 -10.08 -5.49
N ASP A 83 18.05 -10.10 -5.23
CA ASP A 83 19.04 -10.79 -6.07
C ASP A 83 19.45 -12.17 -5.53
N GLN A 84 18.91 -12.59 -4.39
CA GLN A 84 19.19 -13.87 -3.73
C GLN A 84 17.88 -14.51 -3.25
N PRO A 85 17.08 -15.09 -4.17
CA PRO A 85 15.74 -15.58 -3.86
C PRO A 85 15.72 -16.73 -2.83
N ASP A 86 16.83 -17.44 -2.66
CA ASP A 86 16.97 -18.53 -1.69
C ASP A 86 17.51 -18.06 -0.32
N ALA A 87 17.85 -16.77 -0.18
CA ALA A 87 18.33 -16.23 1.09
C ALA A 87 17.19 -16.23 2.12
N VAL A 88 17.52 -16.65 3.35
CA VAL A 88 16.56 -16.58 4.46
C VAL A 88 16.29 -15.10 4.79
N PRO A 89 15.01 -14.68 4.83
CA PRO A 89 14.67 -13.32 5.21
C PRO A 89 15.17 -12.98 6.62
N GLU A 90 15.70 -11.78 6.80
CA GLU A 90 16.16 -11.30 8.09
C GLU A 90 15.02 -10.62 8.84
N MET A 91 14.78 -11.04 10.08
CA MET A 91 13.80 -10.41 10.96
C MET A 91 14.33 -9.08 11.49
N ILE A 92 13.63 -7.98 11.21
CA ILE A 92 14.03 -6.62 11.65
C ILE A 92 13.36 -6.26 12.96
N ALA A 93 12.03 -6.44 13.03
CA ALA A 93 11.24 -5.98 14.16
C ALA A 93 9.93 -6.74 14.29
N SER A 94 9.58 -7.16 15.52
CA SER A 94 8.26 -7.69 15.84
C SER A 94 7.34 -6.56 16.30
N LEU A 95 6.17 -6.45 15.70
CA LEU A 95 5.16 -5.43 16.02
C LEU A 95 4.04 -5.99 16.91
N ALA A 96 4.21 -7.19 17.47
CA ALA A 96 3.18 -7.89 18.23
C ALA A 96 2.64 -7.12 19.45
N GLU A 97 3.45 -6.27 20.08
CA GLU A 97 3.04 -5.48 21.25
C GLU A 97 2.11 -4.30 20.90
N ILE A 98 2.14 -3.80 19.66
CA ILE A 98 1.38 -2.62 19.23
C ILE A 98 0.27 -2.95 18.23
N ALA A 99 0.33 -4.11 17.58
CA ALA A 99 -0.56 -4.52 16.51
C ALA A 99 -1.30 -5.82 16.89
N PRO A 100 -2.36 -5.75 17.71
CA PRO A 100 -2.98 -6.94 18.30
C PRO A 100 -3.60 -7.90 17.28
N TYR A 101 -4.08 -7.43 16.13
CA TYR A 101 -4.68 -8.30 15.09
C TYR A 101 -3.80 -8.51 13.86
N GLY A 102 -2.99 -7.54 13.49
CA GLY A 102 -2.10 -7.64 12.34
C GLY A 102 -1.49 -6.30 11.94
N ILE A 103 -0.62 -6.34 10.95
CA ILE A 103 -0.06 -5.17 10.26
C ILE A 103 -0.41 -5.28 8.78
N ASN A 104 -0.49 -4.17 8.06
CA ASN A 104 -0.88 -4.16 6.64
C ASN A 104 0.16 -3.40 5.79
N ASP A 105 -0.16 -2.22 5.26
CA ASP A 105 0.71 -1.47 4.36
C ASP A 105 1.89 -0.78 5.09
N MET A 106 2.88 -0.33 4.32
CA MET A 106 4.03 0.39 4.83
C MET A 106 4.60 1.42 3.87
N VAL A 107 5.30 2.41 4.44
CA VAL A 107 6.21 3.31 3.73
C VAL A 107 7.51 3.49 4.53
N ARG A 108 8.63 3.67 3.83
CA ARG A 108 9.94 3.89 4.43
C ARG A 108 10.47 5.27 4.04
N THR A 109 10.95 6.02 5.01
CA THR A 109 11.64 7.31 4.82
C THR A 109 13.05 7.12 4.25
N ALA A 110 13.64 8.18 3.70
CA ALA A 110 15.04 8.16 3.25
C ALA A 110 16.04 7.92 4.40
N SER A 111 15.72 8.32 5.63
CA SER A 111 16.53 8.08 6.83
C SER A 111 16.39 6.65 7.39
N GLY A 112 15.47 5.85 6.84
CA GLY A 112 15.28 4.45 7.18
C GLY A 112 14.22 4.15 8.24
N VAL A 113 13.54 5.17 8.75
CA VAL A 113 12.33 4.98 9.56
C VAL A 113 11.22 4.41 8.68
N CYS A 114 10.60 3.31 9.13
CA CYS A 114 9.41 2.73 8.50
C CYS A 114 8.16 3.11 9.29
N PHE A 115 7.12 3.53 8.57
CA PHE A 115 5.76 3.65 9.10
C PHE A 115 4.95 2.47 8.57
N ILE A 116 4.30 1.76 9.49
CA ILE A 116 3.55 0.53 9.20
C ILE A 116 2.19 0.67 9.86
N ASP A 117 1.12 0.51 9.09
CA ASP A 117 -0.22 0.56 9.65
C ASP A 117 -0.51 -0.68 10.52
N THR A 118 -1.47 -0.56 11.43
CA THR A 118 -1.91 -1.69 12.25
C THR A 118 -3.39 -1.96 12.08
N VAL A 119 -3.74 -3.23 12.19
CA VAL A 119 -5.11 -3.70 12.34
C VAL A 119 -5.34 -3.92 13.84
N SER A 120 -6.25 -3.13 14.43
CA SER A 120 -6.55 -3.16 15.87
C SER A 120 -7.82 -3.93 16.24
N PHE A 121 -8.59 -4.41 15.26
CA PHE A 121 -9.82 -5.17 15.50
C PHE A 121 -10.02 -6.26 14.43
N ASP A 122 -10.97 -7.17 14.67
CA ASP A 122 -11.37 -8.15 13.66
C ASP A 122 -12.19 -7.47 12.56
N PHE A 123 -11.50 -7.01 11.52
CA PHE A 123 -12.14 -6.37 10.37
C PHE A 123 -13.13 -7.32 9.66
N VAL A 124 -12.89 -8.63 9.65
CA VAL A 124 -13.78 -9.58 8.98
C VAL A 124 -15.10 -9.68 9.73
N ALA A 125 -15.06 -9.79 11.06
CA ALA A 125 -16.25 -9.75 11.89
C ALA A 125 -16.97 -8.39 11.78
N TYR A 126 -16.23 -7.29 11.82
CA TYR A 126 -16.79 -5.95 11.64
C TYR A 126 -17.51 -5.79 10.29
N ALA A 127 -16.91 -6.22 9.19
CA ALA A 127 -17.50 -6.15 7.85
C ALA A 127 -18.78 -6.98 7.71
N ARG A 128 -19.00 -7.96 8.58
CA ARG A 128 -20.24 -8.77 8.67
C ARG A 128 -21.27 -8.19 9.65
N GLY A 129 -20.96 -7.08 10.33
CA GLY A 129 -21.80 -6.51 11.38
C GLY A 129 -21.74 -7.28 12.71
N GLU A 130 -20.73 -8.13 12.89
CA GLU A 130 -20.53 -9.01 14.05
C GLU A 130 -19.44 -8.47 15.01
N GLY A 131 -18.82 -7.34 14.67
CA GLY A 131 -17.72 -6.74 15.42
C GLY A 131 -17.85 -5.22 15.57
N THR A 132 -16.99 -4.65 16.41
CA THR A 132 -16.92 -3.21 16.65
C THR A 132 -15.58 -2.68 16.18
N ALA A 133 -15.58 -1.63 15.36
CA ALA A 133 -14.37 -0.94 14.97
C ALA A 133 -13.66 -0.34 16.20
N GLN A 134 -12.33 -0.34 16.17
CA GLN A 134 -11.49 0.31 17.17
C GLN A 134 -10.47 1.18 16.45
N PRO A 135 -10.10 2.36 17.01
CA PRO A 135 -9.00 3.14 16.48
C PRO A 135 -7.73 2.29 16.34
N SER A 136 -7.10 2.39 15.18
CA SER A 136 -5.82 1.76 14.92
C SER A 136 -4.66 2.68 15.32
N ALA A 137 -3.46 2.14 15.27
CA ALA A 137 -2.24 2.92 15.42
C ALA A 137 -1.44 2.87 14.12
N LEU A 138 -0.62 3.90 13.92
CA LEU A 138 0.49 3.80 13.00
C LEU A 138 1.75 3.44 13.80
N ALA A 139 2.37 2.32 13.44
CA ALA A 139 3.64 1.92 14.00
C ALA A 139 4.80 2.71 13.38
N ARG A 140 5.84 2.94 14.18
CA ARG A 140 7.15 3.41 13.75
C ARG A 140 8.18 2.34 14.05
N VAL A 141 8.97 1.97 13.06
CA VAL A 141 10.17 1.15 13.21
C VAL A 141 11.38 1.99 12.82
N ASP A 142 12.25 2.26 13.79
CA ASP A 142 13.50 2.98 13.57
C ASP A 142 14.49 2.14 12.75
N ALA A 143 15.52 2.78 12.18
CA ALA A 143 16.52 2.09 11.35
C ALA A 143 17.31 1.01 12.10
N ASP A 144 17.34 1.05 13.44
CA ASP A 144 17.94 0.05 14.31
C ASP A 144 16.96 -1.06 14.74
N GLY A 145 15.72 -1.05 14.22
CA GLY A 145 14.68 -2.04 14.51
C GLY A 145 13.82 -1.70 15.73
N ARG A 146 14.05 -0.59 16.43
CA ARG A 146 13.22 -0.21 17.59
C ARG A 146 11.79 0.13 17.15
N VAL A 147 10.81 -0.48 17.82
CA VAL A 147 9.38 -0.30 17.55
C VAL A 147 8.76 0.70 18.53
N SER A 148 7.91 1.59 18.04
CA SER A 148 7.10 2.51 18.84
C SER A 148 5.80 2.87 18.12
N VAL A 149 4.87 3.55 18.82
CA VAL A 149 3.67 4.11 18.20
C VAL A 149 4.01 5.50 17.64
N ALA A 150 3.77 5.69 16.34
CA ALA A 150 3.96 6.97 15.66
C ALA A 150 2.79 7.94 15.91
N THR A 151 1.56 7.42 15.83
CA THR A 151 0.33 8.15 16.13
C THR A 151 -0.82 7.17 16.36
N THR A 152 -1.83 7.58 17.13
CA THR A 152 -3.11 6.89 17.30
C THR A 152 -4.27 7.69 16.71
N GLU A 153 -3.98 8.71 15.91
CA GLU A 153 -4.97 9.61 15.31
C GLU A 153 -5.50 9.08 13.96
N VAL A 154 -5.68 7.76 13.86
CA VAL A 154 -6.15 7.03 12.66
C VAL A 154 -7.13 5.92 13.08
N ASN A 155 -8.08 5.57 12.20
CA ASN A 155 -9.12 4.59 12.49
C ASN A 155 -8.87 3.25 11.80
N PHE A 156 -8.65 3.25 10.49
CA PHE A 156 -8.27 2.07 9.72
C PHE A 156 -7.31 2.48 8.60
N PRO A 157 -6.05 2.81 8.97
CA PRO A 157 -5.03 3.24 8.02
C PRO A 157 -4.70 2.12 7.01
N ASN A 158 -4.48 2.53 5.76
CA ASN A 158 -4.08 1.71 4.62
C ASN A 158 -2.92 2.41 3.89
N GLY A 159 -3.08 2.67 2.58
CA GLY A 159 -2.06 3.25 1.71
C GLY A 159 -1.34 4.45 2.33
N MET A 160 -0.02 4.49 2.19
CA MET A 160 0.82 5.56 2.71
C MET A 160 1.81 6.06 1.66
N VAL A 161 1.98 7.38 1.60
CA VAL A 161 2.99 8.02 0.75
C VAL A 161 3.72 9.13 1.49
N ILE A 162 4.98 9.34 1.12
CA ILE A 162 5.77 10.48 1.61
C ILE A 162 6.01 11.44 0.46
N THR A 163 5.78 12.73 0.69
CA THR A 163 6.00 13.77 -0.32
C THR A 163 7.47 13.84 -0.77
N PRO A 164 7.77 14.31 -1.99
CA PRO A 164 9.14 14.30 -2.52
C PRO A 164 10.14 15.11 -1.70
N ASP A 165 9.65 16.12 -0.97
CA ASP A 165 10.47 16.93 -0.06
C ASP A 165 10.72 16.27 1.31
N GLY A 166 10.11 15.11 1.56
CA GLY A 166 10.24 14.34 2.79
C GLY A 166 9.54 14.96 4.01
N LYS A 167 8.67 15.95 3.82
CA LYS A 167 8.09 16.75 4.93
C LYS A 167 6.67 16.38 5.31
N ARG A 168 5.99 15.54 4.53
CA ARG A 168 4.63 15.10 4.84
C ARG A 168 4.51 13.61 4.64
N LEU A 169 3.87 12.96 5.61
CA LEU A 169 3.33 11.61 5.45
C LEU A 169 1.83 11.76 5.17
N LEU A 170 1.36 11.20 4.06
CA LEU A 170 -0.06 11.06 3.78
C LEU A 170 -0.48 9.62 4.09
N VAL A 171 -1.66 9.47 4.69
CA VAL A 171 -2.22 8.18 5.12
C VAL A 171 -3.68 8.10 4.67
N ALA A 172 -4.02 7.11 3.86
CA ALA A 172 -5.40 6.76 3.55
C ALA A 172 -6.02 6.10 4.77
N ASP A 173 -7.09 6.69 5.32
CA ASP A 173 -7.82 6.13 6.46
C ASP A 173 -9.21 5.70 5.99
N SER A 174 -9.39 4.39 5.82
CA SER A 174 -10.58 3.83 5.18
C SER A 174 -11.85 4.08 5.98
N LEU A 175 -11.78 4.05 7.31
CA LEU A 175 -12.95 4.28 8.18
C LEU A 175 -13.20 5.76 8.45
N ASP A 176 -12.17 6.61 8.42
CA ASP A 176 -12.35 8.07 8.52
C ASP A 176 -12.73 8.71 7.16
N GLN A 177 -12.69 7.93 6.07
CA GLN A 177 -13.05 8.37 4.71
C GLN A 177 -12.28 9.63 4.31
N CYS A 178 -11.00 9.69 4.68
CA CYS A 178 -10.12 10.83 4.40
C CYS A 178 -8.69 10.32 4.17
N ILE A 179 -7.97 11.04 3.32
CA ILE A 179 -6.50 10.98 3.28
C ILE A 179 -5.99 12.02 4.30
N HIS A 180 -5.41 11.57 5.40
CA HIS A 180 -4.79 12.44 6.39
C HIS A 180 -3.38 12.83 5.95
N ALA A 181 -2.97 14.05 6.29
CA ALA A 181 -1.60 14.52 6.19
C ALA A 181 -1.04 14.79 7.59
N PHE A 182 0.18 14.33 7.82
CA PHE A 182 0.98 14.63 9.00
C PHE A 182 2.25 15.36 8.57
N ALA A 183 2.62 16.41 9.30
CA ALA A 183 3.96 16.97 9.20
C ALA A 183 4.98 15.94 9.68
N LEU A 184 5.97 15.64 8.84
CA LEU A 184 7.04 14.68 9.07
C LEU A 184 8.34 15.45 9.33
N ALA A 185 8.84 15.38 10.56
CA ALA A 185 10.11 15.96 10.93
C ALA A 185 11.28 15.07 10.48
N ALA A 186 12.49 15.65 10.41
CA ALA A 186 13.69 14.97 9.95
C ALA A 186 14.06 13.74 10.80
N ASP A 187 13.66 13.71 12.07
CA ASP A 187 13.85 12.60 13.00
C ASP A 187 12.74 11.53 12.93
N GLY A 188 11.80 11.67 12.00
CA GLY A 188 10.65 10.78 11.84
C GLY A 188 9.46 11.08 12.76
N THR A 189 9.48 12.19 13.51
CA THR A 189 8.34 12.58 14.35
C THR A 189 7.17 13.07 13.49
N LEU A 190 5.97 12.57 13.79
CA LEU A 190 4.72 13.01 13.16
C LEU A 190 4.02 14.06 14.02
N SER A 191 3.43 15.06 13.39
CA SER A 191 2.63 16.10 14.06
C SER A 191 1.60 16.72 13.10
N GLN A 192 0.77 17.63 13.61
CA GLN A 192 -0.13 18.47 12.81
C GLN A 192 -1.01 17.68 11.84
N ARG A 193 -1.78 16.72 12.35
CA ARG A 193 -2.78 16.01 11.55
C ARG A 193 -3.76 16.98 10.90
N THR A 194 -3.91 16.87 9.58
CA THR A 194 -4.88 17.62 8.76
C THR A 194 -5.52 16.68 7.75
N CYS A 195 -6.74 16.98 7.26
CA CYS A 195 -7.32 16.21 6.16
C CYS A 195 -6.83 16.79 4.83
N PHE A 196 -6.07 16.00 4.07
CA PHE A 196 -5.59 16.36 2.72
C PHE A 196 -6.76 16.32 1.72
N ALA A 197 -7.55 15.25 1.77
CA ALA A 197 -8.71 15.07 0.91
C ALA A 197 -9.77 14.25 1.65
N ALA A 198 -10.96 14.84 1.83
CA ALA A 198 -12.12 14.09 2.31
C ALA A 198 -12.76 13.32 1.14
N LEU A 199 -13.14 12.06 1.39
CA LEU A 199 -13.65 11.10 0.41
C LEU A 199 -14.96 10.48 0.91
N PRO A 200 -16.01 11.28 1.14
CA PRO A 200 -17.24 10.80 1.76
C PRO A 200 -17.92 9.72 0.92
N GLY A 201 -18.25 8.60 1.56
CA GLY A 201 -18.84 7.42 0.93
C GLY A 201 -17.83 6.44 0.32
N GLU A 202 -16.53 6.73 0.42
CA GLU A 202 -15.46 5.85 -0.06
C GLU A 202 -14.59 5.36 1.10
N MET A 203 -14.05 4.16 0.95
CA MET A 203 -13.03 3.61 1.83
C MET A 203 -11.68 3.73 1.11
N PRO A 204 -10.92 4.82 1.29
CA PRO A 204 -9.63 4.96 0.64
C PRO A 204 -8.68 3.86 1.12
N ASP A 205 -8.01 3.22 0.17
CA ASP A 205 -7.15 2.07 0.41
C ASP A 205 -5.71 2.37 -0.06
N GLY A 206 -5.07 1.53 -0.87
CA GLY A 206 -3.74 1.79 -1.40
C GLY A 206 -3.69 3.00 -2.34
N MET A 207 -2.62 3.79 -2.23
CA MET A 207 -2.46 5.06 -2.95
C MET A 207 -1.03 5.33 -3.42
N CYS A 208 -0.87 6.23 -4.38
CA CYS A 208 0.42 6.78 -4.82
C CYS A 208 0.34 8.28 -5.13
N LEU A 209 1.46 8.98 -4.99
CA LEU A 209 1.58 10.41 -5.29
C LEU A 209 2.08 10.62 -6.74
N ASP A 210 1.60 11.69 -7.38
CA ASP A 210 2.14 12.14 -8.67
C ASP A 210 3.02 13.40 -8.54
N ALA A 211 3.76 13.71 -9.60
CA ALA A 211 4.71 14.82 -9.65
C ALA A 211 4.06 16.23 -9.55
N SER A 212 2.74 16.33 -9.65
CA SER A 212 2.02 17.59 -9.43
C SER A 212 1.56 17.77 -7.97
N GLY A 213 1.75 16.75 -7.13
CA GLY A 213 1.30 16.73 -5.74
C GLY A 213 -0.13 16.23 -5.54
N ALA A 214 -0.77 15.68 -6.58
CA ALA A 214 -2.06 15.00 -6.45
C ALA A 214 -1.86 13.52 -6.10
N VAL A 215 -2.87 12.92 -5.50
CA VAL A 215 -2.86 11.52 -5.05
C VAL A 215 -3.80 10.69 -5.89
N TRP A 216 -3.31 9.58 -6.45
CA TRP A 216 -4.17 8.50 -6.92
C TRP A 216 -4.46 7.55 -5.76
N VAL A 217 -5.73 7.24 -5.52
CA VAL A 217 -6.16 6.37 -4.42
C VAL A 217 -7.23 5.40 -4.90
N ALA A 218 -7.10 4.14 -4.50
CA ALA A 218 -8.14 3.14 -4.69
C ALA A 218 -9.29 3.37 -3.69
N GLY A 219 -10.54 3.34 -4.19
CA GLY A 219 -11.77 3.43 -3.39
C GLY A 219 -12.70 2.25 -3.66
N HIS A 220 -12.13 1.08 -3.99
CA HIS A 220 -12.82 -0.12 -4.47
C HIS A 220 -13.45 0.05 -5.85
N GLY A 221 -14.72 0.48 -5.95
CA GLY A 221 -15.46 0.53 -7.22
C GLY A 221 -14.90 1.53 -8.25
N ARG A 222 -13.94 2.36 -7.83
CA ARG A 222 -13.19 3.27 -8.69
C ARG A 222 -11.82 3.56 -8.11
N VAL A 223 -10.95 4.13 -8.93
CA VAL A 223 -9.73 4.82 -8.51
C VAL A 223 -9.91 6.30 -8.83
N VAL A 224 -9.57 7.19 -7.90
CA VAL A 224 -9.64 8.64 -8.13
C VAL A 224 -8.28 9.29 -7.98
N ARG A 225 -8.04 10.32 -8.79
CA ARG A 225 -6.93 11.26 -8.64
C ARG A 225 -7.44 12.52 -7.97
N VAL A 226 -6.96 12.83 -6.77
CA VAL A 226 -7.44 13.95 -5.96
C VAL A 226 -6.35 14.97 -5.69
N ALA A 227 -6.72 16.25 -5.79
CA ALA A 227 -5.89 17.36 -5.32
C ALA A 227 -6.05 17.55 -3.80
N GLU A 228 -5.10 18.26 -3.20
CA GLU A 228 -5.27 18.78 -1.84
C GLU A 228 -6.54 19.65 -1.77
N GLY A 229 -7.33 19.46 -0.71
CA GLY A 229 -8.68 20.00 -0.57
C GLY A 229 -9.79 19.07 -1.08
N GLY A 230 -9.47 17.92 -1.67
CA GLY A 230 -10.44 16.87 -2.02
C GLY A 230 -11.09 17.00 -3.41
N ALA A 231 -10.58 17.89 -4.27
CA ALA A 231 -11.09 17.98 -5.65
C ALA A 231 -10.67 16.75 -6.46
N VAL A 232 -11.64 15.99 -6.97
CA VAL A 232 -11.40 14.88 -7.90
C VAL A 232 -11.05 15.45 -9.28
N LEU A 233 -9.84 15.19 -9.74
CA LEU A 233 -9.31 15.64 -11.04
C LEU A 233 -9.58 14.60 -12.13
N GLU A 234 -9.39 13.33 -11.80
CA GLU A 234 -9.50 12.20 -12.71
C GLU A 234 -10.05 10.96 -12.00
N GLU A 235 -10.60 10.05 -12.79
CA GLU A 235 -11.24 8.81 -12.30
C GLU A 235 -10.94 7.66 -13.26
N VAL A 236 -10.71 6.47 -12.70
CA VAL A 236 -10.76 5.19 -13.40
C VAL A 236 -11.99 4.45 -12.90
N ASP A 237 -12.92 4.13 -13.80
CA ASP A 237 -14.09 3.32 -13.48
C ASP A 237 -13.72 1.84 -13.47
N MET A 238 -13.92 1.17 -12.34
CA MET A 238 -13.61 -0.26 -12.17
C MET A 238 -14.86 -1.15 -12.34
N GLY A 239 -16.03 -0.56 -12.57
CA GLY A 239 -17.30 -1.28 -12.70
C GLY A 239 -17.62 -2.10 -11.45
N THR A 240 -17.69 -3.42 -11.61
CA THR A 240 -17.95 -4.36 -10.51
C THR A 240 -16.68 -4.88 -9.85
N THR A 241 -15.51 -4.61 -10.42
CA THR A 241 -14.22 -5.03 -9.87
C THR A 241 -13.78 -4.02 -8.81
N LEU A 242 -13.18 -4.51 -7.72
CA LEU A 242 -12.82 -3.72 -6.55
C LEU A 242 -11.32 -3.48 -6.54
N ALA A 243 -10.90 -2.25 -6.84
CA ALA A 243 -9.51 -1.81 -6.73
C ALA A 243 -9.06 -1.76 -5.27
N THR A 244 -7.88 -2.30 -5.00
CA THR A 244 -7.29 -2.40 -3.66
C THR A 244 -6.16 -1.39 -3.49
N ALA A 245 -5.31 -1.20 -4.50
CA ALA A 245 -4.21 -0.26 -4.44
C ALA A 245 -3.73 0.19 -5.81
N VAL A 246 -2.91 1.24 -5.83
CA VAL A 246 -2.34 1.81 -7.06
C VAL A 246 -0.88 2.22 -6.91
N ALA A 247 -0.15 2.17 -8.02
CA ALA A 247 1.21 2.71 -8.12
C ALA A 247 1.48 3.27 -9.51
N LEU A 248 2.07 4.47 -9.56
CA LEU A 248 2.66 5.00 -10.79
C LEU A 248 4.06 4.41 -11.00
N GLY A 249 4.36 4.06 -12.25
CA GLY A 249 5.62 3.46 -12.67
C GLY A 249 5.75 3.41 -14.20
N GLY A 250 6.50 2.45 -14.73
CA GLY A 250 6.85 2.40 -16.15
C GLY A 250 8.04 3.28 -16.51
N ALA A 251 8.56 3.12 -17.72
CA ALA A 251 9.79 3.78 -18.17
C ALA A 251 9.71 5.32 -18.19
N ASP A 252 8.51 5.88 -18.35
CA ASP A 252 8.22 7.32 -18.29
C ASP A 252 7.52 7.74 -16.98
N GLY A 253 7.35 6.81 -16.04
CA GLY A 253 6.65 7.04 -14.76
C GLY A 253 5.13 7.22 -14.87
N ARG A 254 4.54 7.02 -16.05
CA ARG A 254 3.13 7.35 -16.36
C ARG A 254 2.20 6.14 -16.48
N THR A 255 2.68 4.95 -16.20
CA THR A 255 1.83 3.76 -16.08
C THR A 255 1.27 3.70 -14.66
N LEU A 256 -0.03 3.97 -14.51
CA LEU A 256 -0.76 3.70 -13.28
C LEU A 256 -1.14 2.22 -13.25
N LEU A 257 -0.46 1.43 -12.44
CA LEU A 257 -0.84 0.07 -12.11
C LEU A 257 -1.93 0.09 -11.04
N ILE A 258 -2.95 -0.75 -11.21
CA ILE A 258 -4.09 -0.90 -10.29
C ILE A 258 -4.17 -2.38 -9.91
N THR A 259 -4.10 -2.69 -8.62
CA THR A 259 -4.41 -4.02 -8.10
C THR A 259 -5.90 -4.12 -7.79
N ALA A 260 -6.53 -5.26 -8.08
CA ALA A 260 -7.95 -5.43 -7.85
C ALA A 260 -8.40 -6.90 -7.72
N SER A 261 -9.58 -7.11 -7.16
CA SER A 261 -10.29 -8.38 -7.05
C SER A 261 -11.80 -8.16 -7.21
N ASP A 262 -12.58 -9.17 -7.58
CA ASP A 262 -14.05 -9.04 -7.62
C ASP A 262 -14.71 -9.16 -6.23
N SER A 263 -13.93 -9.48 -5.19
CA SER A 263 -14.41 -9.58 -3.82
C SER A 263 -13.30 -9.27 -2.82
N TYR A 264 -13.68 -8.77 -1.64
CA TYR A 264 -12.85 -8.74 -0.43
C TYR A 264 -13.22 -9.85 0.58
N ASP A 265 -14.25 -10.65 0.28
CA ASP A 265 -14.61 -11.80 1.11
C ASP A 265 -13.66 -12.96 0.82
N ARG A 266 -12.82 -13.23 1.82
CA ARG A 266 -11.79 -14.29 1.76
C ARG A 266 -12.36 -15.68 1.51
N SER A 267 -13.57 -15.95 1.99
CA SER A 267 -14.23 -17.24 1.75
C SER A 267 -14.63 -17.42 0.27
N VAL A 268 -15.00 -16.32 -0.40
CA VAL A 268 -15.30 -16.31 -1.83
C VAL A 268 -14.02 -16.42 -2.64
N MET A 269 -13.01 -15.61 -2.31
CA MET A 269 -11.73 -15.58 -3.04
C MET A 269 -10.98 -16.91 -2.99
N ALA A 270 -11.01 -17.61 -1.86
CA ALA A 270 -10.34 -18.91 -1.71
C ALA A 270 -10.88 -19.99 -2.68
N GLY A 271 -12.18 -19.92 -3.03
CA GLY A 271 -12.81 -20.83 -3.99
C GLY A 271 -12.81 -20.33 -5.44
N ASN A 272 -12.73 -19.01 -5.63
CA ASN A 272 -12.77 -18.36 -6.95
C ASN A 272 -11.82 -17.15 -6.99
N PRO A 273 -10.51 -17.37 -7.21
CA PRO A 273 -9.53 -16.28 -7.24
C PRO A 273 -9.74 -15.41 -8.48
N THR A 274 -10.03 -14.12 -8.27
CA THR A 274 -10.29 -13.12 -9.32
C THR A 274 -9.28 -11.97 -9.32
N GLY A 275 -8.20 -12.11 -8.54
CA GLY A 275 -7.15 -11.12 -8.39
C GLY A 275 -6.45 -10.83 -9.73
N ARG A 276 -6.43 -9.55 -10.10
CA ARG A 276 -5.92 -9.04 -11.37
C ARG A 276 -5.17 -7.73 -11.17
N LEU A 277 -4.31 -7.43 -12.13
CA LEU A 277 -3.65 -6.14 -12.29
C LEU A 277 -4.20 -5.48 -13.55
N PHE A 278 -4.46 -4.18 -13.45
CA PHE A 278 -4.85 -3.34 -14.57
C PHE A 278 -3.87 -2.20 -14.74
N THR A 279 -3.83 -1.60 -15.93
CA THR A 279 -3.04 -0.40 -16.18
C THR A 279 -3.85 0.68 -16.89
N VAL A 280 -3.47 1.93 -16.62
CA VAL A 280 -3.88 3.13 -17.34
C VAL A 280 -2.62 3.97 -17.60
N HIS A 281 -2.50 4.55 -18.79
CA HIS A 281 -1.46 5.56 -19.05
C HIS A 281 -2.00 6.95 -18.74
N VAL A 282 -1.29 7.73 -17.93
CA VAL A 282 -1.73 9.04 -17.42
C VAL A 282 -0.74 10.15 -17.78
N ASP A 283 -1.17 11.41 -17.70
CA ASP A 283 -0.33 12.53 -18.14
C ASP A 283 0.79 12.90 -17.15
N VAL A 284 0.56 12.69 -15.86
CA VAL A 284 1.46 13.11 -14.78
C VAL A 284 2.20 11.90 -14.22
N PRO A 285 3.54 11.88 -14.24
CA PRO A 285 4.30 10.74 -13.74
C PRO A 285 4.24 10.65 -12.21
N GLY A 286 4.58 9.48 -11.67
CA GLY A 286 4.69 9.25 -10.23
C GLY A 286 5.82 10.04 -9.57
N ALA A 287 5.68 10.27 -8.27
CA ALA A 287 6.68 10.92 -7.45
C ALA A 287 6.62 10.46 -5.99
N GLY A 288 7.63 10.82 -5.21
CA GLY A 288 7.69 10.52 -3.78
C GLY A 288 7.98 9.04 -3.49
N LEU A 289 7.71 8.64 -2.25
CA LEU A 289 7.87 7.26 -1.77
C LEU A 289 6.47 6.66 -1.59
N PRO A 290 6.29 5.33 -1.75
CA PRO A 290 7.27 4.24 -1.60
C PRO A 290 7.97 3.71 -2.87
N SER A 291 7.56 4.14 -4.07
CA SER A 291 8.20 3.74 -5.33
C SER A 291 9.58 4.40 -5.52
N VAL A 292 10.41 3.81 -6.36
CA VAL A 292 11.67 4.42 -6.85
C VAL A 292 11.56 4.66 -8.35
N TYR A 293 11.69 5.94 -8.73
CA TYR A 293 11.46 6.46 -10.08
C TYR A 293 12.77 6.74 -10.83
#